data_AF-A0AAW6I3R2-F1
#
_entry.id   AF-A0AAW6I3R2-F1
#
_cell.length_a   1.000
_cell.length_b   1.000
_cell.length_c   1.000
_cell.angle_alpha   90.00
_cell.angle_beta   90.00
_cell.angle_gamma   90.00
#
_symmetry.space_group_name_H-M   'P 1'
#
loop_
_entity.id
_entity.type
_entity.pdbx_description
1 polymer ?
#
loop_
_entity_poly.entity_id
_entity_poly.type
_entity_poly.pdbx_seq_one_letter_code
_entity_poly.pdbx_strand_id
1 'polypeptide(L)' 'MIRKEQVRIGMRIVGDDPESPESYPYKGTVTALCETGRNETDFYIVIKLDEASMRQPEISRCCPEGIMRCLP' A
#
# COMPACT_ATOMS: atom_id res chain seq x y z
N MET A 1 -7.80 8.12 6.11
CA MET A 1 -8.46 8.33 4.80
C MET A 1 -7.56 9.18 3.93
N ILE A 2 -6.95 8.57 2.91
CA ILE A 2 -5.96 9.22 2.04
C ILE A 2 -6.65 9.74 0.77
N ARG A 3 -6.48 11.02 0.42
CA ARG A 3 -7.03 11.55 -0.84
C ARG A 3 -6.13 11.23 -2.03
N LYS A 4 -6.72 11.08 -3.22
CA LYS A 4 -5.99 10.83 -4.47
C LYS A 4 -4.87 11.85 -4.72
N GLU A 5 -5.12 13.13 -4.45
CA GLU A 5 -4.14 14.21 -4.66
C GLU A 5 -2.89 14.10 -3.77
N GLN A 6 -3.02 13.40 -2.64
CA GLN A 6 -1.93 13.20 -1.68
C GLN A 6 -1.01 12.05 -2.09
N VAL A 7 -1.39 11.24 -3.08
CA VAL A 7 -0.61 10.07 -3.53
C VAL A 7 -0.11 10.26 -4.95
N ARG A 8 1.16 9.94 -5.16
CA ARG A 8 1.81 10.01 -6.48
C ARG A 8 2.65 8.77 -6.73
N ILE A 9 2.78 8.39 -8.00
CA ILE A 9 3.71 7.33 -8.40
C ILE A 9 5.13 7.74 -8.01
N GLY A 10 5.89 6.82 -7.42
CA GLY A 10 7.21 7.05 -6.85
C GLY A 10 7.20 7.49 -5.38
N MET A 11 6.02 7.75 -4.79
CA MET A 11 5.91 8.12 -3.38
C MET A 11 6.21 6.93 -2.47
N ARG A 12 6.89 7.20 -1.36
CA ARG A 12 7.19 6.22 -0.30
C ARG A 12 6.05 6.23 0.71
N ILE A 13 5.49 5.06 0.98
CA ILE A 13 4.40 4.89 1.95
C ILE A 13 4.86 3.95 3.04
N VAL A 14 4.46 4.28 4.27
CA VAL A 14 4.59 3.42 5.43
C VAL A 14 3.16 3.09 5.87
N GLY A 15 2.80 1.81 5.77
CA GLY A 15 1.57 1.31 6.38
C GLY A 15 1.91 0.90 7.80
N ASP A 16 1.51 1.71 8.76
CA ASP A 16 1.62 1.46 10.19
C ASP A 16 0.26 1.85 10.76
N ASP A 17 -0.67 0.88 10.82
CA ASP A 17 -2.04 1.11 11.26
C ASP A 17 -2.14 0.73 12.75
N PRO A 18 -2.10 1.70 13.67
CA PRO A 18 -2.11 1.41 15.11
C PRO A 18 -3.45 0.88 15.61
N GLU A 19 -4.52 1.07 14.83
CA GLU A 19 -5.88 0.60 15.15
C GLU A 19 -6.08 -0.87 14.75
N SER A 20 -5.31 -1.36 13.79
CA SER A 20 -5.20 -2.78 13.43
C SER A 20 -3.85 -3.35 13.88
N PRO A 21 -3.68 -3.75 15.16
CA PRO A 21 -2.44 -4.34 15.66
C PRO A 21 -2.05 -5.67 14.97
N GLU A 22 -2.95 -6.25 14.18
CA GLU A 22 -2.67 -7.40 13.28
C GLU A 22 -2.04 -6.98 11.95
N SER A 23 -2.06 -5.69 11.58
CA SER A 23 -1.37 -5.17 10.41
C SER A 23 0.11 -4.99 10.72
N TYR A 24 0.92 -5.82 10.07
CA TYR A 24 2.38 -5.72 10.16
C TYR A 24 2.86 -4.45 9.47
N PRO A 25 3.72 -3.66 10.12
CA PRO A 25 4.22 -2.43 9.54
C PRO A 25 4.98 -2.74 8.25
N TYR A 26 4.60 -2.05 7.18
CA TYR A 26 5.21 -2.24 5.87
C TYR A 26 5.65 -0.93 5.26
N LYS A 27 6.69 -1.01 4.43
CA LYS A 27 7.23 0.10 3.66
C LYS A 27 7.26 -0.30 2.21
N GLY A 28 6.93 0.65 1.36
CA GLY A 28 6.96 0.43 -0.07
C GLY A 28 6.85 1.70 -0.87
N THR A 29 6.85 1.53 -2.19
CA THR A 29 6.81 2.61 -3.16
C THR A 29 5.58 2.46 -4.02
N VAL A 30 4.81 3.54 -4.19
CA VAL A 30 3.67 3.55 -5.11
C VAL A 30 4.17 3.41 -6.53
N THR A 31 3.73 2.37 -7.22
CA THR A 31 4.10 2.08 -8.61
C THR A 31 2.96 2.36 -9.58
N ALA A 32 1.71 2.27 -9.11
CA ALA A 32 0.55 2.65 -9.90
C ALA A 32 -0.55 3.23 -8.99
N LEU A 33 -1.40 4.05 -9.61
CA LEU A 33 -2.64 4.54 -9.03
C LEU A 33 -3.73 4.24 -10.03
N CYS A 34 -4.70 3.42 -9.63
CA CYS A 34 -5.80 2.98 -10.47
C CYS A 34 -7.11 3.50 -9.93
N GLU A 35 -7.87 4.18 -10.77
CA GLU A 35 -9.20 4.68 -10.45
C GLU A 35 -10.23 3.59 -10.71
N THR A 36 -11.06 3.29 -9.72
CA THR A 36 -12.13 2.29 -9.81
C THR A 36 -13.51 2.93 -9.99
N GLY A 37 -13.61 4.26 -9.86
CA GLY A 37 -14.87 4.99 -9.97
C GLY A 37 -14.70 6.46 -10.32
N ARG A 38 -15.77 7.24 -10.14
CA ARG A 38 -15.81 8.68 -10.46
C ARG A 38 -15.56 9.58 -9.24
N ASN A 39 -15.52 9.04 -8.01
CA ASN A 39 -15.25 9.85 -6.83
C ASN A 39 -13.76 9.87 -6.48
N GLU A 40 -13.35 10.91 -5.76
CA GLU A 40 -11.95 11.14 -5.35
C GLU A 40 -11.39 10.06 -4.40
N THR A 41 -12.24 9.22 -3.84
CA THR A 41 -11.89 8.08 -2.97
C THR A 41 -12.03 6.74 -3.66
N ASP A 42 -12.59 6.69 -4.87
CA ASP A 42 -12.73 5.45 -5.66
C ASP A 42 -11.44 5.17 -6.43
N PHE A 43 -10.35 4.94 -5.71
CA PHE A 43 -9.08 4.53 -6.28
C PHE A 43 -8.39 3.52 -5.37
N TYR A 44 -7.52 2.71 -5.95
CA TYR A 44 -6.54 1.95 -5.18
C TYR A 44 -5.14 2.28 -5.67
N ILE A 45 -4.20 2.13 -4.77
CA ILE A 45 -2.78 2.30 -5.07
C ILE A 45 -2.09 0.95 -5.08
N VAL A 46 -1.17 0.80 -6.01
CA VAL A 46 -0.32 -0.38 -6.11
C VAL A 46 1.03 -0.02 -5.53
N ILE A 47 1.39 -0.68 -4.44
CA ILE A 47 2.60 -0.44 -3.69
C ILE A 47 3.54 -1.62 -3.91
N LYS A 48 4.74 -1.34 -4.42
CA LYS A 48 5.84 -2.30 -4.41
C LYS A 48 6.51 -2.26 -3.04
N LEU A 49 6.39 -3.35 -2.31
CA LEU A 49 6.95 -3.51 -0.98
C LEU A 49 8.48 -3.57 -1.03
N ASP A 50 9.11 -3.01 0.00
CA ASP A 50 10.54 -3.11 0.17
C ASP A 50 10.95 -4.54 0.55
N GLU A 51 12.18 -4.92 0.20
CA GLU A 51 12.74 -6.21 0.62
C GLU A 51 12.72 -6.37 2.15
N ALA A 52 12.92 -5.29 2.91
CA ALA A 52 12.84 -5.32 4.36
C ALA A 52 11.44 -5.71 4.85
N SER A 53 10.38 -5.24 4.19
CA SER A 53 9.00 -5.63 4.50
C SER A 53 8.68 -7.04 4.02
N MET A 54 9.21 -7.44 2.85
CA MET A 54 9.08 -8.81 2.33
C MET A 54 9.80 -9.88 3.15
N ARG A 55 10.73 -9.50 4.03
CA ARG A 55 11.33 -10.44 5.00
C ARG A 55 10.36 -10.88 6.09
N GLN A 56 9.26 -10.13 6.30
CA GLN A 56 8.23 -10.52 7.26
C GLN A 56 7.39 -11.65 6.65
N PRO A 57 7.26 -12.82 7.32
CA PRO A 57 6.55 -13.96 6.76
C PRO A 57 5.10 -13.64 6.43
N GLU A 58 4.44 -12.83 7.26
CA GLU A 58 3.05 -12.44 7.11
C GLU A 58 2.82 -11.60 5.85
N ILE A 59 3.72 -10.64 5.60
CA ILE A 59 3.68 -9.82 4.39
C ILE A 59 4.02 -10.65 3.16
N SER A 60 5.09 -11.45 3.21
CA SER A 60 5.46 -12.31 2.08
C SER A 60 4.40 -13.36 1.77
N ARG A 61 3.66 -13.83 2.77
CA ARG A 61 2.55 -14.78 2.58
C ARG A 61 1.31 -14.11 1.99
N CYS A 62 1.03 -12.87 2.40
CA CYS A 62 -0.09 -12.09 1.89
C CYS A 62 0.17 -11.55 0.46
N CYS A 63 1.40 -11.12 0.20
CA CYS A 63 1.83 -10.50 -1.06
C CYS A 63 3.12 -11.16 -1.57
N PRO A 64 3.07 -12.40 -2.08
CA PRO A 64 4.27 -13.15 -2.49
C PRO A 64 5.06 -12.48 -3.64
N GLU A 65 4.38 -11.67 -4.45
CA GLU A 65 5.01 -10.91 -5.54
C GLU A 65 5.62 -9.59 -5.05
N GLY A 66 5.49 -9.25 -3.77
CA GLY A 66 5.91 -7.95 -3.22
C GLY A 66 5.09 -6.79 -3.73
N ILE A 67 3.87 -7.07 -4.22
CA ILE A 67 2.93 -6.06 -4.70
C ILE A 67 1.70 -6.08 -3.78
N MET A 68 1.44 -4.94 -3.15
CA MET A 68 0.27 -4.74 -2.29
C MET A 68 -0.68 -3.74 -2.94
N ARG A 69 -1.99 -4.00 -2.83
CA ARG A 69 -3.03 -3.09 -3.30
C ARG A 69 -3.77 -2.53 -2.10
N CYS A 70 -3.70 -1.22 -1.90
CA CYS A 70 -4.37 -0.56 -0.78
C CYS A 70 -5.47 0.36 -1.30
N LEU A 71 -6.63 0.25 -0.67
CA LEU A 71 -7.74 1.20 -0.78
C LEU A 71 -7.56 2.28 0.32
N PRO A 72 -7.91 3.55 0.04
CA PRO A 72 -7.70 4.70 0.93
C PRO A 72 -8.59 4.77 2.18
#